data_AF-A0A9P1IEJ0-F1
#
_entry.id   AF-A0A9P1IEJ0-F1
#
_cell.length_a   1.000
_cell.length_b   1.000
_cell.length_c   1.000
_cell.angle_alpha   90.00
_cell.angle_beta   90.00
_cell.angle_gamma   90.00
#
_symmetry.space_group_name_H-M   'P 1'
#
loop_
_entity.id
_entity.type
_entity.pdbx_description
1 polymer ?
#
loop_
_entity_poly.entity_id
_entity_poly.type
_entity_poly.pdbx_seq_one_letter_code
_entity_poly.pdbx_strand_id
1 'polypeptide(L)'
;MYVRDVQKNVCKSDGTPIILSERAATAWVDGNNLLGPVVGNFCMDLAIKKAKEAGIGWVVAKGSNHYGIAGWYSLRALKQGLLGMSMTNTSPLCYPTRSAKPALGTNPISLAAPGVNNDSFVLDMASTTVAIGKLSYYKKP
;
A
#
# COMPACT_ATOMS: atom_id res chain seq x y z
N MET A 1 6.84 13.38 9.58
CA MET A 1 7.43 12.62 8.47
C MET A 1 7.08 13.31 7.16
N TYR A 2 5.86 13.17 6.64
CA TYR A 2 5.46 13.72 5.33
C TYR A 2 5.83 15.18 5.05
N VAL A 3 5.51 16.13 5.96
CA VAL A 3 5.86 17.55 5.77
C VAL A 3 7.38 17.74 5.61
N ARG A 4 8.17 17.04 6.44
CA ARG A 4 9.64 17.07 6.37
C ARG A 4 10.15 16.46 5.07
N ASP A 5 9.55 15.37 4.61
CA ASP A 5 9.98 14.67 3.39
C ASP A 5 9.71 15.53 2.15
N VAL A 6 8.58 16.23 2.12
CA VAL A 6 8.27 17.21 1.06
C VAL A 6 9.21 18.41 1.13
N GLN A 7 9.41 19.00 2.31
CA GLN A 7 10.34 20.14 2.48
C GLN A 7 11.79 19.81 2.10
N LYS A 8 12.20 18.54 2.29
CA LYS A 8 13.53 18.05 1.93
C LYS A 8 13.62 17.51 0.49
N ASN A 9 12.57 17.66 -0.32
CA ASN A 9 12.47 17.11 -1.67
C ASN A 9 12.74 15.60 -1.77
N VAL A 10 12.48 14.86 -0.69
CA VAL A 10 12.47 13.39 -0.70
C VAL A 10 11.27 12.88 -1.48
N CYS A 11 10.14 13.59 -1.38
CA CYS A 11 8.92 13.32 -2.14
C CYS A 11 8.47 14.59 -2.86
N LYS A 12 7.93 14.46 -4.08
CA LYS A 12 7.30 15.58 -4.78
C LYS A 12 5.97 15.96 -4.13
N SER A 13 5.72 17.27 -4.04
CA SER A 13 4.48 17.86 -3.51
C SER A 13 3.33 17.82 -4.50
N ASP A 14 3.63 17.79 -5.79
CA ASP A 14 2.70 18.00 -6.89
C ASP A 14 3.00 17.07 -8.07
N GLY A 15 1.96 16.85 -8.88
CA GLY A 15 1.98 15.94 -10.02
C GLY A 15 0.95 14.82 -9.89
N THR A 16 0.91 13.97 -10.91
CA THR A 16 0.00 12.82 -10.98
C THR A 16 0.76 11.55 -11.29
N PRO A 17 0.31 10.39 -10.76
CA PRO A 17 0.83 9.10 -11.20
C PRO A 17 0.56 8.87 -12.70
N ILE A 18 1.48 8.17 -13.37
CA ILE A 18 1.46 7.93 -14.81
C ILE A 18 1.29 6.43 -15.06
N ILE A 19 0.34 6.05 -15.92
CA ILE A 19 0.20 4.65 -16.35
C ILE A 19 1.28 4.37 -17.41
N LEU A 20 2.19 3.45 -17.10
CA LEU A 20 3.27 3.03 -18.00
C LEU A 20 2.83 1.91 -18.96
N SER A 21 1.96 1.03 -18.49
CA SER A 21 1.42 -0.06 -19.29
C SER A 21 0.06 -0.47 -18.75
N GLU A 22 -0.85 -0.82 -19.66
CA GLU A 22 -2.23 -1.15 -19.32
C GLU A 22 -2.75 -2.31 -20.17
N ARG A 23 -3.51 -3.19 -19.53
CA ARG A 23 -4.33 -4.25 -20.13
C ARG A 23 -5.72 -4.19 -19.50
N ALA A 24 -6.64 -5.04 -19.94
CA ALA A 24 -8.00 -5.08 -19.40
C ALA A 24 -8.03 -5.21 -17.86
N ALA A 25 -7.29 -6.19 -17.34
CA ALA A 25 -7.25 -6.55 -15.93
C ALA A 25 -6.09 -5.92 -15.13
N THR A 26 -5.04 -5.41 -15.78
CA THR A 26 -3.79 -5.02 -15.10
C THR A 26 -3.28 -3.65 -15.52
N ALA A 27 -2.52 -3.00 -14.64
CA ALA A 27 -1.76 -1.80 -14.97
C ALA A 27 -0.44 -1.70 -14.19
N TRP A 28 0.55 -1.07 -14.81
CA TRP A 28 1.80 -0.66 -14.18
C TRP A 28 1.87 0.86 -14.13
N VAL A 29 2.11 1.41 -12.94
CA VAL A 29 2.07 2.85 -12.65
C VAL A 29 3.44 3.35 -12.19
N ASP A 30 3.84 4.52 -12.69
CA ASP A 30 4.89 5.33 -12.10
C ASP A 30 4.27 6.36 -11.14
N GLY A 31 4.63 6.28 -9.87
CA GLY A 31 4.19 7.22 -8.84
C GLY A 31 4.90 8.57 -8.91
N ASN A 32 5.87 8.76 -9.80
CA ASN A 32 6.58 10.02 -10.02
C ASN A 32 7.19 10.63 -8.74
N ASN A 33 7.64 9.77 -7.82
CA ASN A 33 8.15 10.14 -6.49
C ASN A 33 7.15 10.95 -5.63
N LEU A 34 5.85 10.78 -5.86
CA LEU A 34 4.79 11.42 -5.08
C LEU A 34 4.62 10.76 -3.70
N LEU A 35 3.83 11.42 -2.86
CA LEU A 35 3.39 10.88 -1.58
C LEU A 35 2.64 9.55 -1.78
N GLY A 36 2.96 8.57 -0.93
CA GLY A 36 2.36 7.23 -0.99
C GLY A 36 0.83 7.22 -0.97
N PRO A 37 0.13 8.05 -0.14
CA PRO A 37 -1.32 8.16 -0.19
C PRO A 37 -1.88 8.55 -1.56
N VAL A 38 -1.20 9.44 -2.30
CA VAL A 38 -1.62 9.87 -3.65
C VAL A 38 -1.50 8.71 -4.63
N VAL A 39 -0.34 8.04 -4.65
CA VAL A 39 -0.09 6.92 -5.56
C VAL A 39 -0.97 5.72 -5.23
N GLY A 40 -1.09 5.36 -3.95
CA GLY A 40 -1.90 4.23 -3.51
C GLY A 40 -3.39 4.44 -3.77
N ASN A 41 -3.89 5.67 -3.61
CA ASN A 41 -5.29 5.98 -3.92
C ASN A 41 -5.55 5.82 -5.42
N PHE A 42 -4.69 6.40 -6.26
CA PHE A 42 -4.78 6.28 -7.71
C PHE A 42 -4.76 4.81 -8.15
N CYS A 43 -3.83 4.01 -7.62
CA CYS A 43 -3.70 2.61 -8.00
C CYS A 43 -4.92 1.77 -7.59
N MET A 44 -5.45 2.01 -6.38
CA MET A 44 -6.61 1.29 -5.90
C MET A 44 -7.88 1.68 -6.67
N ASP A 45 -8.06 2.96 -7.01
CA ASP A 45 -9.20 3.39 -7.84
C ASP A 45 -9.15 2.78 -9.24
N LEU A 46 -7.95 2.71 -9.84
CA LEU A 46 -7.74 2.04 -11.12
C LEU A 46 -8.01 0.53 -11.01
N ALA A 47 -7.55 -0.12 -9.94
CA ALA A 47 -7.80 -1.54 -9.70
C ALA A 47 -9.30 -1.84 -9.54
N ILE A 48 -10.03 -1.02 -8.78
CA ILE A 48 -11.49 -1.13 -8.60
C ILE A 48 -12.20 -0.98 -9.95
N LYS A 49 -11.83 0.04 -10.75
CA LYS A 49 -12.40 0.24 -12.10
C LYS A 49 -12.21 -1.01 -12.95
N LYS A 50 -10.99 -1.52 -13.03
CA LYS A 50 -10.65 -2.72 -13.81
C LYS A 50 -11.37 -3.97 -13.32
N ALA A 51 -11.48 -4.15 -12.00
CA ALA A 51 -12.22 -5.28 -11.43
C ALA A 51 -13.70 -5.27 -11.82
N LYS A 52 -14.33 -4.09 -11.88
CA LYS A 52 -15.72 -3.96 -12.33
C LYS A 52 -15.90 -4.24 -13.82
N GLU A 53 -14.91 -3.90 -14.64
CA GLU A 53 -14.97 -4.06 -16.10
C GLU A 53 -14.54 -5.45 -16.58
N ALA A 54 -13.52 -6.05 -15.97
CA ALA A 54 -12.86 -7.27 -16.42
C ALA A 54 -12.91 -8.43 -15.40
N GLY A 55 -13.62 -8.25 -14.28
CA GLY A 55 -13.74 -9.22 -13.19
C GLY A 55 -12.57 -9.20 -12.19
N ILE A 56 -11.38 -8.77 -12.60
CA ILE A 56 -10.21 -8.59 -11.73
C ILE A 56 -9.48 -7.28 -12.04
N GLY A 57 -8.80 -6.72 -11.04
CA GLY A 57 -7.99 -5.52 -11.17
C GLY A 57 -6.70 -5.65 -10.39
N TRP A 58 -5.56 -5.72 -11.09
CA TRP A 58 -4.23 -5.83 -10.46
C TRP A 58 -3.33 -4.69 -10.91
N VAL A 59 -3.05 -3.76 -10.00
CA VAL A 59 -2.25 -2.56 -10.28
C VAL A 59 -1.02 -2.55 -9.41
N VAL A 60 0.14 -2.38 -10.03
CA VAL A 60 1.44 -2.26 -9.34
C VAL A 60 2.05 -0.90 -9.61
N ALA A 61 2.74 -0.33 -8.62
CA ALA A 61 3.38 0.97 -8.74
C ALA A 61 4.88 0.89 -8.43
N LYS A 62 5.67 1.67 -9.15
CA LYS A 62 7.05 2.05 -8.78
C LYS A 62 7.12 3.54 -8.49
N GLY A 63 8.22 4.03 -7.92
CA GLY A 63 8.41 5.46 -7.70
C GLY A 63 7.39 6.07 -6.73
N SER A 64 6.97 5.30 -5.72
CA SER A 64 6.10 5.76 -4.62
C SER A 64 6.92 5.96 -3.33
N ASN A 65 6.27 6.48 -2.30
CA ASN A 65 6.82 6.71 -0.97
C ASN A 65 5.96 6.05 0.11
N HIS A 66 6.29 6.30 1.39
CA HIS A 66 5.51 5.78 2.51
C HIS A 66 4.02 6.07 2.34
N TYR A 67 3.19 5.02 2.33
CA TYR A 67 1.77 5.10 1.96
C TYR A 67 0.80 5.02 3.14
N GLY A 68 1.31 5.01 4.38
CA GLY A 68 0.48 4.90 5.56
C GLY A 68 -0.04 3.48 5.81
N ILE A 69 -1.33 3.37 6.15
CA ILE A 69 -1.97 2.10 6.52
C ILE A 69 -2.39 1.32 5.27
N ALA A 70 -1.95 0.07 5.16
CA ALA A 70 -2.31 -0.78 4.02
C ALA A 70 -3.82 -1.03 3.95
N GLY A 71 -4.46 -1.16 5.12
CA GLY A 71 -5.90 -1.33 5.29
C GLY A 71 -6.75 -0.25 4.66
N TRP A 72 -6.25 0.99 4.55
CA TRP A 72 -7.00 2.05 3.89
C TRP A 72 -7.37 1.67 2.46
N TYR A 73 -6.45 1.08 1.71
CA TYR A 73 -6.65 0.78 0.30
C TYR A 73 -7.58 -0.42 0.10
N SER A 74 -7.37 -1.52 0.83
CA SER A 74 -8.24 -2.70 0.74
C SER A 74 -9.68 -2.35 1.14
N LEU A 75 -9.87 -1.50 2.15
CA LEU A 75 -11.19 -0.99 2.55
C LEU A 75 -11.90 -0.17 1.46
N ARG A 76 -11.16 0.49 0.54
CA ARG A 76 -11.79 1.21 -0.58
C ARG A 76 -12.45 0.24 -1.57
N ALA A 77 -11.81 -0.90 -1.85
CA ALA A 77 -12.41 -1.94 -2.66
C ALA A 77 -13.59 -2.61 -1.95
N LEU A 78 -13.48 -2.87 -0.64
CA LEU A 78 -14.58 -3.37 0.19
C LEU A 78 -15.84 -2.49 0.09
N LYS A 79 -15.68 -1.17 0.19
CA LYS A 79 -16.78 -0.20 0.06
C LYS A 79 -17.48 -0.24 -1.30
N GLN A 80 -16.86 -0.85 -2.30
CA GLN A 80 -17.40 -1.05 -3.65
C GLN A 80 -17.98 -2.45 -3.85
N GLY A 81 -18.11 -3.25 -2.78
CA GLY A 81 -18.59 -4.62 -2.83
C GLY A 81 -17.56 -5.60 -3.41
N LEU A 82 -16.27 -5.24 -3.40
CA LEU A 82 -15.18 -6.04 -3.97
C LEU A 82 -14.29 -6.61 -2.87
N LEU A 83 -13.65 -7.74 -3.15
CA LEU A 83 -12.46 -8.16 -2.40
C LEU A 83 -11.31 -7.19 -2.72
N GLY A 84 -10.71 -6.61 -1.68
CA GLY A 84 -9.59 -5.69 -1.77
C GLY A 84 -8.31 -6.28 -1.21
N MET A 85 -7.19 -6.05 -1.89
CA MET A 85 -5.86 -6.39 -1.39
C MET A 85 -4.90 -5.22 -1.57
N SER A 86 -4.01 -5.02 -0.60
CA SER A 86 -2.94 -4.03 -0.70
C SER A 86 -1.69 -4.53 -0.01
N MET A 87 -0.53 -4.33 -0.64
CA MET A 87 0.78 -4.70 -0.13
C MET A 87 1.78 -3.62 -0.53
N THR A 88 2.84 -3.44 0.26
CA THR A 88 3.97 -2.59 -0.14
C THR A 88 5.27 -3.12 0.44
N ASN A 89 6.39 -2.75 -0.17
CA ASN A 89 7.70 -2.96 0.42
C ASN A 89 8.06 -1.80 1.36
N THR A 90 9.04 -2.03 2.24
CA THR A 90 9.55 -1.03 3.19
C THR A 90 11.07 -1.17 3.32
N SER A 91 11.71 -0.21 3.99
CA SER A 91 13.17 -0.24 4.22
C SER A 91 13.64 -1.52 4.90
N PRO A 92 14.86 -2.02 4.60
CA PRO A 92 15.36 -3.28 5.11
C PRO A 92 15.70 -3.18 6.61
N LEU A 93 14.76 -3.60 7.45
CA LEU A 93 14.82 -3.51 8.91
C LEU A 93 14.58 -4.86 9.60
N CYS A 94 14.05 -5.84 8.87
CA CYS A 94 13.77 -7.20 9.32
C CYS A 94 14.89 -8.16 8.87
N TYR A 95 15.22 -9.09 9.77
CA TYR A 95 16.20 -10.14 9.56
C TYR A 95 15.52 -11.36 8.96
N PRO A 96 15.96 -11.85 7.79
CA PRO A 96 15.52 -13.15 7.30
C PRO A 96 15.74 -14.25 8.34
N THR A 97 14.92 -15.30 8.28
CA THR A 97 15.05 -16.46 9.16
C THR A 97 16.49 -16.98 9.17
N ARG A 98 17.09 -17.06 10.37
CA ARG A 98 18.49 -17.49 10.61
C ARG A 98 19.57 -16.56 10.03
N SER A 99 19.24 -15.29 9.75
CA SER A 99 20.20 -14.26 9.34
C SER A 99 20.60 -13.35 10.51
N ALA A 100 21.86 -12.90 10.50
CA ALA A 100 22.36 -11.82 11.37
C ALA A 100 22.47 -10.46 10.65
N LYS A 101 21.97 -10.36 9.40
CA LYS A 101 21.94 -9.11 8.62
C LYS A 101 20.49 -8.76 8.23
N PRO A 102 20.05 -7.50 8.38
CA PRO A 102 18.73 -7.08 7.93
C PRO A 102 18.69 -7.02 6.40
N ALA A 103 17.56 -7.45 5.83
CA ALA A 103 17.37 -7.46 4.37
C ALA A 103 15.91 -7.26 3.94
N LEU A 104 14.95 -7.54 4.82
CA LEU A 104 13.52 -7.43 4.51
C LEU A 104 12.92 -6.21 5.20
N GLY A 105 11.84 -5.67 4.65
CA GLY A 105 11.03 -4.69 5.36
C GLY A 105 9.97 -5.35 6.25
N THR A 106 9.18 -4.54 6.95
CA THR A 106 7.94 -5.01 7.62
C THR A 106 6.84 -5.38 6.63
N ASN A 107 7.01 -5.00 5.35
CA ASN A 107 6.22 -5.35 4.17
C ASN A 107 4.77 -5.75 4.49
N PRO A 108 3.90 -4.77 4.76
CA PRO A 108 2.56 -5.04 5.22
C PRO A 108 1.71 -5.69 4.13
N ILE A 109 0.72 -6.45 4.58
CA ILE A 109 -0.29 -7.10 3.76
C ILE A 109 -1.64 -6.77 4.36
N SER A 110 -2.54 -6.25 3.53
CA SER A 110 -3.94 -6.07 3.88
C SER A 110 -4.87 -6.75 2.89
N LEU A 111 -5.92 -7.37 3.42
CA LEU A 111 -7.00 -8.01 2.68
C LEU A 111 -8.33 -7.62 3.30
N ALA A 112 -9.30 -7.24 2.48
CA ALA A 112 -10.66 -6.94 2.92
C ALA A 112 -11.66 -7.64 1.99
N ALA A 113 -12.72 -8.24 2.53
CA ALA A 113 -13.73 -8.93 1.73
C ALA A 113 -15.14 -8.72 2.32
N PRO A 114 -16.16 -8.51 1.47
CA PRO A 114 -17.54 -8.40 1.93
C PRO A 114 -18.04 -9.75 2.44
N GLY A 115 -18.78 -9.72 3.54
CA GLY A 115 -19.47 -10.87 4.11
C GLY A 115 -20.98 -10.85 3.82
N VAL A 116 -21.70 -11.77 4.46
CA VAL A 116 -23.18 -11.79 4.44
C VAL A 116 -23.74 -10.87 5.53
N ASN A 117 -25.01 -10.48 5.41
CA ASN A 117 -25.71 -9.68 6.44
C ASN A 117 -24.98 -8.39 6.85
N ASN A 118 -24.37 -7.70 5.88
CA ASN A 118 -23.62 -6.46 6.09
C ASN A 118 -22.35 -6.62 6.98
N ASP A 119 -21.84 -7.85 7.11
CA ASP A 119 -20.54 -8.13 7.73
C ASP A 119 -19.38 -7.94 6.75
N SER A 120 -18.16 -7.86 7.26
CA SER A 120 -16.94 -7.78 6.44
C SER A 120 -15.73 -8.35 7.16
N PHE A 121 -14.87 -9.02 6.39
CA PHE A 121 -13.56 -9.43 6.85
C PHE A 121 -12.53 -8.34 6.51
N VAL A 122 -11.69 -7.96 7.49
CA VAL A 122 -10.59 -7.00 7.29
C VAL A 122 -9.34 -7.48 8.04
N LEU A 123 -8.29 -7.75 7.29
CA LEU A 123 -6.93 -8.01 7.77
C LEU A 123 -6.03 -6.85 7.37
N ASP A 124 -5.27 -6.31 8.31
CA ASP A 124 -4.17 -5.38 8.05
C ASP A 124 -3.02 -5.74 9.01
N MET A 125 -1.94 -6.31 8.47
CA MET A 125 -0.83 -6.81 9.27
C MET A 125 0.52 -6.47 8.65
N ALA A 126 1.52 -6.27 9.52
CA ALA A 126 2.91 -6.36 9.12
C ALA A 126 3.28 -7.84 8.90
N SER A 127 4.29 -8.12 8.09
CA SER A 127 4.90 -9.46 7.99
C SER A 127 5.83 -9.79 9.16
N THR A 128 6.06 -8.84 10.07
CA THR A 128 6.84 -9.01 11.31
C THR A 128 5.94 -9.18 12.53
N THR A 129 6.48 -9.78 13.60
CA THR A 129 5.75 -10.02 14.87
C THR A 129 5.15 -8.75 15.49
N VAL A 130 5.85 -7.62 15.33
CA VAL A 130 5.38 -6.30 15.77
C VAL A 130 5.69 -5.26 14.71
N ALA A 131 4.83 -4.25 14.60
CA ALA A 131 5.10 -3.08 13.78
C ALA A 131 6.19 -2.22 14.42
N ILE A 132 7.10 -1.67 13.61
CA ILE A 132 8.16 -0.75 14.08
C ILE A 132 7.56 0.46 14.81
N GLY A 133 6.41 0.97 14.37
CA GLY A 133 5.72 2.07 15.03
C GLY A 133 5.39 1.80 16.50
N LYS A 134 5.08 0.53 16.85
CA LYS A 134 4.83 0.12 18.23
C LYS A 134 6.10 0.22 19.07
N LEU A 135 7.25 -0.19 18.54
CA LEU A 135 8.55 -0.02 19.20
C LEU A 135 8.93 1.44 19.38
N SER A 136 8.68 2.28 18.37
CA SER A 136 8.95 3.72 18.44
C SER A 136 8.10 4.43 19.50
N TYR A 137 6.88 3.96 19.77
CA TYR A 137 6.03 4.49 20.84
C TYR A 137 6.64 4.24 22.22
N TYR A 138 7.10 3.01 22.50
CA TYR A 138 7.73 2.67 23.79
C TYR A 138 9.12 3.29 23.99
N LYS A 139 9.76 3.79 22.93
CA LYS A 139 11.06 4.49 23.02
C LYS A 139 10.95 5.99 23.25
N LYS A 140 9.74 6.57 23.25
CA LYS A 140 9.59 7.99 23.62
C LYS A 140 9.77 8.12 25.15
N PRO A 141 10.61 9.06 25.61
CA PRO A 141 10.73 9.37 27.04
C PRO A 141 9.42 9.90 27.61
#